data_AF-A0A9W8GFD2-F1
#
_entry.id   AF-A0A9W8GFD2-F1
#
_cell.length_a   1.000
_cell.length_b   1.000
_cell.length_c   1.000
_cell.angle_alpha   90.00
_cell.angle_beta   90.00
_cell.angle_gamma   90.00
#
_symmetry.space_group_name_H-M   'P 1'
#
loop_
_entity.id
_entity.type
_entity.pdbx_description
1 polymer ?
#
loop_
_entity_poly.entity_id
_entity_poly.type
_entity_poly.pdbx_seq_one_letter_code
_entity_poly.pdbx_strand_id
1 'polypeptide(L)'
;MRASVTSLLSAVLATGSMLVTASPLPGNIGNAVVLSGTDVIEIQYSPAPVDWNTIDWSSIFAAQQAATASPTPISPTTTAVVEEASYPVSSAPVQPSTYSTYSPPVFSTTVQASQITSITSTTEAPTTIPSAPSGSSGSALWGLTYSPYNNDGSCPSLDAVASQLKTVASVAGNIRLYSTDCSQLRNAVQAINNANLGIGIYAGIWISDGAARTESDLTEFISVAKTYGTSLIKGVSVGNEEISKGMSEATIISNINNVRARLQKEGLGSIPVYTTEQDATFTKGMAAVSDVVQINVYSIFDSMFTSIDASVQSVIHRANTVKTNVAGGKPVRFGESGWSSTGSTGPSPLTLANEIAYAQKFKCAAASAGYTYFYFEAKNADWKKTASASEQNFGIFNANFSPKFSFSLLDSC
;
A
#
# COMPACT_ATOMS: atom_id res chain seq x y z
N MET A 1 -13.24 14.95 -21.56
CA MET A 1 -13.40 13.71 -22.35
C MET A 1 -12.45 13.79 -23.54
N ARG A 2 -11.43 12.93 -23.61
CA ARG A 2 -10.66 12.73 -24.84
C ARG A 2 -10.87 11.28 -25.25
N ALA A 3 -11.67 11.08 -26.28
CA ALA A 3 -11.74 9.80 -26.97
C ALA A 3 -10.45 9.64 -27.79
N SER A 4 -9.71 8.55 -27.58
CA SER A 4 -8.63 8.17 -28.48
C SER A 4 -9.27 7.68 -29.78
N VAL A 5 -9.12 8.45 -30.86
CA VAL A 5 -9.47 8.00 -32.21
C VAL A 5 -8.18 7.44 -32.82
N THR A 6 -8.14 6.13 -33.01
CA THR A 6 -7.06 5.43 -33.71
C THR A 6 -7.23 5.68 -35.22
N SER A 7 -6.29 6.36 -35.86
CA SER A 7 -6.24 6.42 -37.33
C SER A 7 -5.40 5.27 -37.88
N LEU A 8 -5.97 4.48 -38.79
CA LEU A 8 -5.25 3.47 -39.55
C LEU A 8 -4.62 4.12 -40.80
N LEU A 9 -3.30 4.02 -40.93
CA LEU A 9 -2.60 4.32 -42.18
C LEU A 9 -2.14 3.01 -42.81
N SER A 10 -2.69 2.67 -43.98
CA SER A 10 -2.24 1.52 -44.77
C SER A 10 -1.22 1.99 -45.81
N ALA A 11 0.03 1.55 -45.70
CA ALA A 11 1.02 1.66 -46.77
C ALA A 11 1.18 0.30 -47.45
N VAL A 12 0.99 0.26 -48.77
CA VAL A 12 1.19 -0.95 -49.58
C VAL A 12 2.61 -0.93 -50.13
N LEU A 13 3.45 -1.85 -49.69
CA LEU A 13 4.63 -2.27 -50.43
C LEU A 13 4.38 -3.68 -50.98
N ALA A 14 4.79 -3.90 -52.23
CA ALA A 14 4.64 -5.17 -52.90
C ALA A 14 5.29 -6.28 -52.05
N THR A 15 4.49 -7.27 -51.68
CA THR A 15 4.79 -8.42 -50.79
C THR A 15 4.62 -8.15 -49.29
N GLY A 16 3.37 -8.30 -48.81
CA GLY A 16 3.05 -8.48 -47.38
C GLY A 16 2.49 -7.23 -46.68
N SER A 17 1.28 -7.32 -46.16
CA SER A 17 0.67 -6.26 -45.36
C SER A 17 1.34 -6.20 -43.97
N MET A 18 1.99 -5.08 -43.66
CA MET A 18 2.46 -4.77 -42.29
C MET A 18 1.44 -3.88 -41.57
N LEU A 19 1.18 -4.20 -40.31
CA LEU A 19 0.35 -3.38 -39.43
C LEU A 19 1.25 -2.37 -38.70
N VAL A 20 1.12 -1.09 -39.01
CA VAL A 20 1.84 -0.01 -38.30
C VAL A 20 0.86 0.70 -37.38
N THR A 21 1.16 0.72 -36.08
CA THR A 21 0.41 1.52 -35.10
C THR A 21 1.22 2.76 -34.78
N ALA A 22 0.65 3.94 -35.05
CA ALA A 22 1.27 5.22 -34.70
C ALA A 22 0.23 6.12 -34.03
N SER A 23 0.63 6.78 -32.95
CA SER A 23 -0.20 7.77 -32.25
C SER A 23 0.39 9.15 -32.50
N PRO A 24 -0.28 10.07 -33.20
CA PRO A 24 0.23 11.41 -33.36
C PRO A 24 0.09 12.16 -32.02
N LEU A 25 1.20 12.54 -31.41
CA LEU A 25 1.24 13.54 -30.35
C LEU A 25 1.56 14.91 -30.96
N PRO A 26 0.94 16.01 -30.51
CA PRO A 26 1.21 17.33 -31.08
C PRO A 26 2.63 17.81 -30.72
N GLY A 27 3.39 18.23 -31.74
CA GLY A 27 4.52 19.15 -31.57
C GLY A 27 5.92 18.56 -31.37
N ASN A 28 6.14 17.25 -31.50
CA ASN A 28 7.50 16.68 -31.50
C ASN A 28 7.62 15.50 -32.48
N ILE A 29 8.86 15.25 -32.92
CA ILE A 29 9.26 14.15 -33.82
C ILE A 29 8.72 12.83 -33.26
N GLY A 30 7.95 12.09 -34.07
CA GLY A 30 7.39 10.80 -33.70
C GLY A 30 8.34 9.67 -34.07
N ASN A 31 8.50 8.69 -33.17
CA ASN A 31 9.20 7.44 -33.44
C ASN A 31 8.16 6.36 -33.76
N ALA A 32 8.36 5.63 -34.86
CA ALA A 32 7.63 4.41 -35.14
C ALA A 32 8.59 3.22 -35.13
N VAL A 33 8.16 2.12 -34.51
CA VAL A 33 8.89 0.85 -34.50
C VAL A 33 8.19 -0.09 -35.47
N VAL A 34 8.94 -0.58 -36.45
CA VAL A 34 8.44 -1.54 -37.43
C VAL A 34 9.14 -2.88 -37.18
N LEU A 35 8.36 -3.93 -36.93
CA LEU A 35 8.87 -5.28 -36.72
C LEU A 35 8.77 -6.08 -38.02
N SER A 36 9.92 -6.45 -38.59
CA SER A 36 10.03 -7.35 -39.75
C SER A 36 10.92 -8.54 -39.41
N GLY A 37 10.31 -9.68 -39.07
CA GLY A 37 11.06 -10.86 -38.64
C GLY A 37 11.81 -10.62 -37.32
N THR A 38 13.12 -10.84 -37.30
CA THR A 38 13.97 -10.71 -36.09
C THR A 38 14.65 -9.35 -35.93
N ASP A 39 14.49 -8.43 -36.90
CA ASP A 39 15.13 -7.11 -36.86
C ASP A 39 14.14 -6.00 -36.49
N VAL A 40 14.63 -5.03 -35.72
CA VAL A 40 13.89 -3.83 -35.31
C VAL A 40 14.44 -2.63 -36.07
N ILE A 41 13.60 -1.99 -36.89
CA ILE A 41 13.95 -0.74 -37.60
C ILE A 41 13.19 0.42 -36.94
N GLU A 42 13.94 1.43 -36.50
CA GLU A 42 13.42 2.65 -35.89
C GLU A 42 13.39 3.78 -36.92
N ILE A 43 12.21 4.37 -37.17
CA ILE A 43 12.03 5.46 -38.14
C ILE A 43 11.52 6.70 -37.42
N GLN A 44 12.18 7.85 -37.66
CA GLN A 44 11.72 9.15 -37.18
C GLN A 44 10.91 9.87 -38.27
N TYR A 45 9.74 10.40 -37.91
CA TYR A 45 8.94 11.23 -38.82
C TYR A 45 8.33 12.44 -38.10
N SER A 46 8.00 13.49 -38.86
CA SER A 46 7.33 14.69 -38.36
C SER A 46 5.93 14.80 -38.97
N PRO A 47 4.84 14.66 -38.20
CA PRO A 47 3.48 14.80 -38.75
C PRO A 47 3.16 16.26 -39.09
N ALA A 48 2.41 16.48 -40.18
CA ALA A 48 1.90 17.81 -40.53
C ALA A 48 0.80 18.28 -39.53
N PRO A 49 0.64 19.58 -39.27
CA PRO A 49 -0.38 20.08 -38.33
C PRO A 49 -1.80 19.78 -38.82
N VAL A 50 -2.64 19.23 -37.95
CA VAL A 50 -4.09 18.99 -38.22
C VAL A 50 -4.91 20.11 -37.57
N ASP A 51 -5.77 20.77 -38.35
CA ASP A 51 -6.75 21.73 -37.83
C ASP A 51 -8.05 21.00 -37.42
N TRP A 52 -8.17 20.75 -36.13
CA TRP A 52 -9.26 20.01 -35.50
C TRP A 52 -10.63 20.69 -35.61
N ASN A 53 -10.69 21.96 -36.01
CA ASN A 53 -11.95 22.70 -36.14
C ASN A 53 -12.69 22.39 -37.45
N THR A 54 -12.08 21.61 -38.35
CA THR A 54 -12.65 21.28 -39.67
C THR A 54 -13.33 19.91 -39.72
N ILE A 55 -13.36 19.16 -38.62
CA ILE A 55 -13.95 17.81 -38.56
C ILE A 55 -15.47 17.90 -38.32
N ASP A 56 -16.26 17.31 -39.22
CA ASP A 56 -17.71 17.15 -39.04
C ASP A 56 -18.03 15.95 -38.15
N TRP A 57 -18.18 16.23 -36.86
CA TRP A 57 -18.48 15.25 -35.83
C TRP A 57 -19.88 14.63 -35.94
N SER A 58 -20.82 15.26 -36.65
CA SER A 58 -22.21 14.80 -36.71
C SER A 58 -22.36 13.49 -37.51
N SER A 59 -21.54 13.31 -38.54
CA SER A 59 -21.50 12.10 -39.37
C SER A 59 -20.98 10.85 -38.64
N ILE A 60 -20.07 11.04 -37.69
CA ILE A 60 -19.42 9.96 -36.92
C ILE A 60 -20.39 9.37 -35.89
N PHE A 61 -21.19 10.20 -35.22
CA PHE A 61 -22.18 9.74 -34.25
C PHE A 61 -23.37 9.01 -34.88
N ALA A 62 -23.72 9.34 -36.13
CA ALA A 62 -24.78 8.66 -36.88
C ALA A 62 -24.38 7.22 -37.29
N ALA A 63 -23.11 7.00 -37.66
CA ALA A 63 -22.59 5.67 -38.02
C ALA A 63 -22.54 4.71 -36.81
N GLN A 64 -22.38 5.24 -35.60
CA GLN A 64 -22.25 4.45 -34.38
C GLN A 64 -23.62 3.94 -33.85
N GLN A 65 -24.71 4.68 -34.08
CA GLN A 65 -26.07 4.26 -33.71
C GLN A 65 -26.67 3.24 -34.68
N ALA A 66 -26.24 3.21 -35.94
CA ALA A 66 -26.72 2.24 -36.93
C ALA A 66 -26.18 0.80 -36.70
N ALA A 67 -25.06 0.65 -35.98
CA ALA A 67 -24.41 -0.65 -35.75
C ALA A 67 -25.03 -1.47 -34.60
N THR A 68 -25.88 -0.87 -33.76
CA THR A 68 -26.43 -1.52 -32.55
C THR A 68 -27.84 -2.10 -32.72
N ALA A 69 -28.45 -2.02 -33.91
CA ALA A 69 -29.85 -2.40 -34.13
C ALA A 69 -30.03 -3.36 -35.33
N SER A 70 -29.65 -4.64 -35.19
CA SER A 70 -30.31 -5.80 -35.85
C SER A 70 -29.62 -7.13 -35.54
N PRO A 71 -30.35 -8.18 -35.09
CA PRO A 71 -29.86 -9.56 -35.08
C PRO A 71 -30.51 -10.38 -36.22
N THR A 72 -29.75 -11.23 -36.92
CA THR A 72 -30.27 -12.51 -37.48
C THR A 72 -29.13 -13.41 -37.99
N PRO A 73 -29.29 -14.75 -37.94
CA PRO A 73 -28.20 -15.71 -37.94
C PRO A 73 -27.97 -16.38 -39.31
N ILE A 74 -26.74 -16.83 -39.58
CA ILE A 74 -26.45 -17.79 -40.64
C ILE A 74 -25.32 -18.73 -40.17
N SER A 75 -25.59 -20.03 -40.07
CA SER A 75 -24.58 -21.10 -40.07
C SER A 75 -24.36 -21.60 -41.51
N PRO A 76 -23.16 -22.11 -41.84
CA PRO A 76 -23.03 -23.58 -41.94
C PRO A 76 -21.67 -24.19 -41.51
N THR A 77 -21.79 -25.31 -40.78
CA THR A 77 -21.15 -26.65 -40.91
C THR A 77 -19.68 -26.80 -41.38
N THR A 78 -18.79 -27.37 -40.53
CA THR A 78 -18.31 -28.78 -40.57
C THR A 78 -17.19 -29.10 -39.55
N THR A 79 -17.48 -30.08 -38.71
CA THR A 79 -16.69 -31.20 -38.15
C THR A 79 -15.19 -31.08 -37.82
N ALA A 80 -14.86 -31.20 -36.52
CA ALA A 80 -13.85 -32.14 -36.00
C ALA A 80 -14.12 -32.42 -34.51
N VAL A 81 -14.09 -33.71 -34.13
CA VAL A 81 -14.26 -34.28 -32.79
C VAL A 81 -12.88 -34.51 -32.16
N VAL A 82 -12.87 -34.84 -30.84
CA VAL A 82 -11.78 -35.43 -30.00
C VAL A 82 -11.20 -34.38 -29.03
N GLU A 83 -11.08 -34.54 -27.71
CA GLU A 83 -11.46 -35.54 -26.69
C GLU A 83 -11.24 -34.86 -25.32
N GLU A 84 -12.06 -35.23 -24.34
CA GLU A 84 -12.15 -34.63 -23.01
C GLU A 84 -11.05 -35.19 -22.08
N ALA A 85 -10.26 -34.31 -21.44
CA ALA A 85 -9.40 -34.70 -20.33
C ALA A 85 -9.57 -33.71 -19.18
N SER A 86 -10.10 -34.23 -18.07
CA SER A 86 -10.37 -33.54 -16.82
C SER A 86 -9.16 -33.62 -15.88
N TYR A 87 -8.80 -32.50 -15.23
CA TYR A 87 -7.94 -32.49 -14.04
C TYR A 87 -8.35 -31.38 -13.06
N PRO A 88 -8.11 -31.56 -11.75
CA PRO A 88 -8.81 -30.84 -10.69
C PRO A 88 -8.29 -29.43 -10.41
N VAL A 89 -9.21 -28.59 -9.94
CA VAL A 89 -9.02 -27.19 -9.53
C VAL A 89 -8.19 -27.14 -8.24
N SER A 90 -7.02 -26.50 -8.28
CA SER A 90 -6.25 -26.09 -7.10
C SER A 90 -6.51 -24.61 -6.83
N SER A 91 -7.18 -24.31 -5.72
CA SER A 91 -7.43 -22.94 -5.24
C SER A 91 -6.19 -22.37 -4.56
N ALA A 92 -5.42 -21.56 -5.28
CA ALA A 92 -4.48 -20.61 -4.69
C ALA A 92 -5.09 -19.19 -4.80
N PRO A 93 -5.05 -18.36 -3.75
CA PRO A 93 -5.56 -17.00 -3.83
C PRO A 93 -4.65 -16.14 -4.72
N VAL A 94 -5.25 -15.53 -5.74
CA VAL A 94 -4.62 -14.55 -6.63
C VAL A 94 -4.67 -13.19 -5.94
N GLN A 95 -3.51 -12.58 -5.69
CA GLN A 95 -3.41 -11.16 -5.30
C GLN A 95 -3.09 -10.31 -6.53
N PRO A 96 -3.82 -9.22 -6.81
CA PRO A 96 -3.45 -8.28 -7.85
C PRO A 96 -2.48 -7.22 -7.31
N SER A 97 -1.26 -7.25 -7.85
CA SER A 97 -0.31 -6.15 -7.83
C SER A 97 -0.60 -5.20 -9.01
N THR A 98 -1.26 -4.07 -8.76
CA THR A 98 -1.29 -2.97 -9.75
C THR A 98 -1.28 -1.61 -9.04
N TYR A 99 -0.12 -0.97 -9.00
CA TYR A 99 -0.03 0.47 -8.74
C TYR A 99 -0.54 1.21 -9.98
N SER A 100 -1.64 1.94 -9.84
CA SER A 100 -2.21 2.77 -10.91
C SER A 100 -1.96 4.24 -10.61
N THR A 101 -1.32 4.94 -11.55
CA THR A 101 -1.04 6.37 -11.48
C THR A 101 -2.34 7.17 -11.74
N TYR A 102 -2.95 7.72 -10.69
CA TYR A 102 -4.13 8.56 -10.80
C TYR A 102 -3.75 10.05 -10.91
N SER A 103 -4.31 10.74 -11.90
CA SER A 103 -4.32 12.20 -11.99
C SER A 103 -5.66 12.75 -11.48
N PRO A 104 -5.68 13.82 -10.67
CA PRO A 104 -6.89 14.30 -10.03
C PRO A 104 -7.83 15.03 -11.02
N PRO A 105 -9.16 14.89 -10.85
CA PRO A 105 -10.13 15.69 -11.58
C PRO A 105 -10.26 17.10 -10.97
N VAL A 106 -10.35 18.09 -11.86
CA VAL A 106 -10.67 19.48 -11.52
C VAL A 106 -12.18 19.60 -11.32
N PHE A 107 -12.62 20.06 -10.14
CA PHE A 107 -14.01 20.43 -9.90
C PHE A 107 -14.13 21.90 -9.50
N SER A 108 -14.95 22.62 -10.27
CA SER A 108 -15.36 24.00 -10.02
C SER A 108 -16.37 24.07 -8.88
N THR A 109 -16.15 25.02 -7.97
CA THR A 109 -17.05 25.37 -6.86
C THR A 109 -18.19 26.28 -7.31
N THR A 110 -19.42 25.93 -6.93
CA THR A 110 -20.51 26.90 -6.73
C THR A 110 -21.06 26.73 -5.31
N VAL A 111 -21.03 27.85 -4.58
CA VAL A 111 -21.44 27.98 -3.18
C VAL A 111 -22.93 28.28 -3.13
N GLN A 112 -23.67 27.63 -2.22
CA GLN A 112 -24.89 28.23 -1.69
C GLN A 112 -25.06 27.89 -0.21
N ALA A 113 -25.22 28.96 0.58
CA ALA A 113 -25.37 28.94 2.02
C ALA A 113 -26.80 28.61 2.43
N SER A 114 -26.96 27.80 3.47
CA SER A 114 -28.20 27.74 4.25
C SER A 114 -27.88 27.58 5.74
N GLN A 115 -28.58 28.40 6.52
CA GLN A 115 -28.46 28.59 7.95
C GLN A 115 -28.95 27.36 8.72
N ILE A 116 -28.22 26.94 9.76
CA ILE A 116 -28.77 26.10 10.83
C ILE A 116 -28.37 26.70 12.18
N THR A 117 -29.41 26.80 12.99
CA THR A 117 -29.56 27.36 14.31
C THR A 117 -28.70 26.68 15.37
N SER A 118 -28.17 27.51 16.26
CA SER A 118 -27.43 27.19 17.48
C SER A 118 -28.25 26.40 18.49
N ILE A 119 -27.71 25.28 18.95
CA ILE A 119 -28.09 24.61 20.20
C ILE A 119 -26.83 24.33 21.01
N THR A 120 -26.75 24.98 22.16
CA THR A 120 -25.70 24.86 23.17
C THR A 120 -25.91 23.57 23.95
N SER A 121 -24.96 22.64 23.88
CA SER A 121 -24.82 21.56 24.86
C SER A 121 -23.39 21.50 25.37
N THR A 122 -23.23 21.95 26.61
CA THR A 122 -22.01 21.83 27.41
C THR A 122 -21.83 20.39 27.86
N THR A 123 -20.91 19.66 27.22
CA THR A 123 -20.32 18.46 27.77
C THR A 123 -18.81 18.56 27.62
N GLU A 124 -18.17 18.75 28.75
CA GLU A 124 -16.72 18.90 28.93
C GLU A 124 -16.02 17.62 28.46
N ALA A 125 -15.22 17.74 27.38
CA ALA A 125 -14.42 16.63 26.87
C ALA A 125 -13.15 16.48 27.73
N PRO A 126 -12.77 15.26 28.16
CA PRO A 126 -11.60 15.06 28.99
C PRO A 126 -10.34 15.44 28.22
N THR A 127 -9.66 16.47 28.73
CA THR A 127 -8.45 17.06 28.16
C THR A 127 -7.23 16.29 28.64
N THR A 128 -6.95 15.14 28.01
CA THR A 128 -5.62 14.51 28.12
C THR A 128 -5.16 14.14 26.72
N ILE A 129 -4.61 15.12 26.00
CA ILE A 129 -3.83 14.90 24.79
C ILE A 129 -2.62 14.05 25.21
N PRO A 130 -2.41 12.84 24.63
CA PRO A 130 -1.19 12.10 24.88
C PRO A 130 0.01 12.95 24.44
N SER A 131 0.93 13.18 25.37
CA SER A 131 2.19 13.88 25.09
C SER A 131 2.92 13.19 23.93
N ALA A 132 3.63 13.98 23.11
CA ALA A 132 4.46 13.47 22.03
C ALA A 132 5.33 12.30 22.52
N PRO A 133 5.44 11.20 21.74
CA PRO A 133 6.21 10.05 22.17
C PRO A 133 7.68 10.44 22.23
N SER A 134 8.19 10.57 23.46
CA SER A 134 9.59 10.52 23.78
C SER A 134 10.21 9.30 23.11
N GLY A 135 11.11 9.52 22.15
CA GLY A 135 11.85 8.46 21.48
C GLY A 135 12.48 7.55 22.52
N SER A 136 12.27 6.24 22.38
CA SER A 136 12.89 5.23 23.23
C SER A 136 14.40 5.43 23.18
N SER A 137 14.95 5.98 24.26
CA SER A 137 16.38 6.20 24.44
C SER A 137 17.03 4.81 24.59
N GLY A 138 17.41 4.19 23.47
CA GLY A 138 18.12 2.90 23.49
C GLY A 138 18.11 2.07 22.19
N SER A 139 17.12 2.22 21.32
CA SER A 139 17.01 1.41 20.08
C SER A 139 17.37 2.22 18.84
N ALA A 140 18.04 1.60 17.86
CA ALA A 140 18.46 2.25 16.62
C ALA A 140 17.25 2.71 15.77
N LEU A 141 16.13 1.99 15.83
CA LEU A 141 14.87 2.30 15.16
C LEU A 141 13.71 2.43 16.17
N TRP A 142 12.74 3.30 15.88
CA TRP A 142 11.52 3.39 16.70
C TRP A 142 10.69 2.11 16.62
N GLY A 143 10.51 1.58 15.40
CA GLY A 143 9.78 0.34 15.20
C GLY A 143 9.98 -0.28 13.82
N LEU A 144 9.61 -1.55 13.71
CA LEU A 144 9.65 -2.34 12.47
C LEU A 144 8.29 -2.97 12.19
N THR A 145 7.93 -3.13 10.93
CA THR A 145 6.89 -4.10 10.57
C THR A 145 7.45 -5.51 10.72
N TYR A 146 6.63 -6.42 11.23
CA TYR A 146 7.07 -7.78 11.57
C TYR A 146 6.04 -8.79 11.08
N SER A 147 6.45 -9.58 10.08
CA SER A 147 5.68 -10.71 9.53
C SER A 147 6.44 -12.00 9.85
N PRO A 148 6.04 -12.76 10.89
CA PRO A 148 6.81 -13.86 11.44
C PRO A 148 6.68 -15.16 10.64
N TYR A 149 5.95 -15.18 9.52
CA TYR A 149 5.79 -16.36 8.66
C TYR A 149 7.13 -17.04 8.37
N ASN A 150 7.13 -18.37 8.33
CA ASN A 150 8.27 -19.13 7.84
C ASN A 150 8.51 -18.81 6.35
N ASN A 151 9.71 -19.09 5.84
CA ASN A 151 10.08 -18.74 4.46
C ASN A 151 9.21 -19.44 3.40
N ASP A 152 8.56 -20.55 3.76
CA ASP A 152 7.61 -21.25 2.91
C ASP A 152 6.18 -20.70 2.98
N GLY A 153 5.91 -19.72 3.86
CA GLY A 153 4.60 -19.13 4.14
C GLY A 153 3.82 -19.81 5.26
N SER A 154 4.35 -20.88 5.87
CA SER A 154 3.68 -21.56 6.98
C SER A 154 3.72 -20.74 8.28
N CYS A 155 2.79 -21.04 9.19
CA CYS A 155 2.74 -20.42 10.50
C CYS A 155 3.99 -20.73 11.34
N PRO A 156 4.61 -19.73 11.98
CA PRO A 156 5.77 -19.95 12.84
C PRO A 156 5.38 -20.59 14.17
N SER A 157 6.31 -21.34 14.77
CA SER A 157 6.17 -21.78 16.16
C SER A 157 6.44 -20.64 17.13
N LEU A 158 6.04 -20.81 18.40
CA LEU A 158 6.40 -19.88 19.48
C LEU A 158 7.91 -19.71 19.59
N ASP A 159 8.68 -20.80 19.53
CA ASP A 159 10.14 -20.76 19.64
C ASP A 159 10.78 -19.98 18.49
N ALA A 160 10.24 -20.11 17.27
CA ALA A 160 10.67 -19.31 16.12
C ALA A 160 10.41 -17.83 16.38
N VAL A 161 9.19 -17.45 16.79
CA VAL A 161 8.85 -16.05 17.13
C VAL A 161 9.73 -15.52 18.27
N ALA A 162 10.00 -16.33 19.30
CA ALA A 162 10.83 -15.96 20.43
C ALA A 162 12.30 -15.70 20.03
N SER A 163 12.86 -16.53 19.16
CA SER A 163 14.21 -16.31 18.61
C SER A 163 14.27 -15.03 17.79
N GLN A 164 13.29 -14.83 16.90
CA GLN A 164 13.21 -13.65 16.04
C GLN A 164 13.08 -12.35 16.83
N LEU A 165 12.20 -12.32 17.84
CA LEU A 165 11.95 -11.11 18.62
C LEU A 165 13.13 -10.71 19.52
N LYS A 166 13.97 -11.65 19.96
CA LYS A 166 15.24 -11.30 20.62
C LYS A 166 16.14 -10.48 19.71
N THR A 167 16.22 -10.86 18.43
CA THR A 167 16.98 -10.13 17.41
C THR A 167 16.33 -8.79 17.07
N VAL A 168 15.01 -8.76 16.90
CA VAL A 168 14.28 -7.51 16.59
C VAL A 168 14.41 -6.50 17.74
N ALA A 169 14.30 -6.95 18.99
CA ALA A 169 14.42 -6.09 20.17
C ALA A 169 15.81 -5.48 20.36
N SER A 170 16.86 -6.01 19.71
CA SER A 170 18.19 -5.40 19.75
C SER A 170 18.32 -4.15 18.88
N VAL A 171 17.37 -3.90 17.98
CA VAL A 171 17.44 -2.79 17.00
C VAL A 171 16.19 -1.91 17.02
N ALA A 172 15.03 -2.42 17.45
CA ALA A 172 13.76 -1.69 17.45
C ALA A 172 13.02 -1.75 18.80
N GLY A 173 12.38 -0.64 19.16
CA GLY A 173 11.57 -0.52 20.38
C GLY A 173 10.10 -0.93 20.21
N ASN A 174 9.63 -1.13 18.97
CA ASN A 174 8.25 -1.50 18.67
C ASN A 174 8.14 -2.41 17.45
N ILE A 175 7.11 -3.26 17.41
CA ILE A 175 6.70 -4.01 16.22
C ILE A 175 5.28 -3.67 15.80
N ARG A 176 5.03 -3.76 14.50
CA ARG A 176 3.70 -3.76 13.89
C ARG A 176 3.41 -5.14 13.29
N LEU A 177 2.30 -5.73 13.72
CA LEU A 177 1.71 -6.93 13.12
C LEU A 177 0.54 -6.53 12.20
N TYR A 178 0.31 -7.29 11.15
CA TYR A 178 -0.78 -7.03 10.18
C TYR A 178 -2.11 -7.70 10.55
N SER A 179 -2.04 -8.80 11.31
CA SER A 179 -3.20 -9.62 11.67
C SER A 179 -2.91 -10.39 12.95
N THR A 180 -3.85 -11.24 13.39
CA THR A 180 -3.61 -12.20 14.47
C THR A 180 -3.62 -13.67 14.03
N ASP A 181 -3.66 -13.94 12.71
CA ASP A 181 -3.54 -15.32 12.22
C ASP A 181 -2.24 -15.98 12.65
N CYS A 182 -2.15 -17.30 12.46
CA CYS A 182 -0.98 -18.08 12.85
C CYS A 182 -0.56 -17.86 14.32
N SER A 183 -1.50 -17.46 15.18
CA SER A 183 -1.25 -17.08 16.58
C SER A 183 -0.14 -16.03 16.73
N GLN A 184 0.10 -15.18 15.72
CA GLN A 184 1.24 -14.26 15.69
C GLN A 184 1.25 -13.32 16.89
N LEU A 185 0.10 -12.70 17.19
CA LEU A 185 -0.02 -11.80 18.34
C LEU A 185 0.21 -12.54 19.66
N ARG A 186 -0.37 -13.72 19.83
CA ARG A 186 -0.20 -14.56 21.03
C ARG A 186 1.25 -14.95 21.22
N ASN A 187 1.89 -15.46 20.18
CA ASN A 187 3.28 -15.88 20.21
C ASN A 187 4.21 -14.69 20.49
N ALA A 188 3.94 -13.52 19.90
CA ALA A 188 4.71 -12.31 20.15
C ALA A 188 4.62 -11.87 21.61
N VAL A 189 3.39 -11.75 22.16
CA VAL A 189 3.18 -11.38 23.56
C VAL A 189 3.85 -12.36 24.52
N GLN A 190 3.70 -13.68 24.29
CA GLN A 190 4.37 -14.70 25.10
C GLN A 190 5.89 -14.59 25.02
N ALA A 191 6.45 -14.49 23.82
CA ALA A 191 7.89 -14.36 23.60
C ALA A 191 8.47 -13.13 24.31
N ILE A 192 7.80 -11.99 24.20
CA ILE A 192 8.23 -10.72 24.81
C ILE A 192 8.21 -10.80 26.33
N ASN A 193 7.11 -11.33 26.91
CA ASN A 193 7.00 -11.52 28.35
C ASN A 193 8.05 -12.51 28.88
N ASN A 194 8.21 -13.67 28.22
CA ASN A 194 9.13 -14.73 28.66
C ASN A 194 10.59 -14.28 28.65
N ALA A 195 10.97 -13.43 27.68
CA ALA A 195 12.32 -12.91 27.56
C ALA A 195 12.51 -11.50 28.14
N ASN A 196 11.47 -10.92 28.77
CA ASN A 196 11.45 -9.56 29.30
C ASN A 196 11.97 -8.51 28.29
N LEU A 197 11.49 -8.59 27.05
CA LEU A 197 11.93 -7.69 25.98
C LEU A 197 11.24 -6.32 26.11
N GLY A 198 12.00 -5.24 25.99
CA GLY A 198 11.50 -3.87 26.05
C GLY A 198 10.80 -3.39 24.79
N ILE A 199 9.95 -4.22 24.17
CA ILE A 199 9.34 -3.95 22.86
C ILE A 199 7.81 -3.82 22.95
N GLY A 200 7.25 -2.79 22.32
CA GLY A 200 5.80 -2.60 22.19
C GLY A 200 5.20 -3.30 20.96
N ILE A 201 3.92 -3.66 21.02
CA ILE A 201 3.19 -4.30 19.92
C ILE A 201 2.05 -3.40 19.45
N TYR A 202 2.01 -3.14 18.15
CA TYR A 202 0.86 -2.57 17.46
C TYR A 202 0.24 -3.65 16.58
N ALA A 203 -0.92 -4.15 17.00
CA ALA A 203 -1.57 -5.28 16.33
C ALA A 203 -2.39 -4.83 15.13
N GLY A 204 -2.68 -5.75 14.21
CA GLY A 204 -3.61 -5.54 13.12
C GLY A 204 -4.82 -6.48 13.24
N ILE A 205 -5.95 -6.02 12.75
CA ILE A 205 -7.15 -6.81 12.46
C ILE A 205 -7.32 -6.79 10.94
N TRP A 206 -7.19 -7.94 10.30
CA TRP A 206 -7.31 -8.05 8.86
C TRP A 206 -8.77 -8.05 8.44
N ILE A 207 -9.17 -7.08 7.60
CA ILE A 207 -10.57 -6.93 7.17
C ILE A 207 -10.79 -7.18 5.67
N SER A 208 -9.73 -7.42 4.90
CA SER A 208 -9.84 -7.64 3.44
C SER A 208 -10.51 -8.97 3.08
N ASP A 209 -10.42 -9.99 3.93
CA ASP A 209 -10.92 -11.35 3.64
C ASP A 209 -12.34 -11.60 4.18
N GLY A 210 -13.08 -10.53 4.45
CA GLY A 210 -14.48 -10.57 4.86
C GLY A 210 -14.70 -10.80 6.36
N ALA A 211 -15.98 -10.74 6.75
CA ALA A 211 -16.39 -10.64 8.16
C ALA A 211 -15.94 -11.80 9.05
N ALA A 212 -15.87 -13.03 8.51
CA ALA A 212 -15.42 -14.19 9.28
C ALA A 212 -13.94 -14.06 9.68
N ARG A 213 -13.09 -13.56 8.77
CA ARG A 213 -11.68 -13.30 9.08
C ARG A 213 -11.54 -12.14 10.08
N THR A 214 -12.28 -11.06 9.88
CA THR A 214 -12.32 -9.93 10.82
C THR A 214 -12.69 -10.38 12.24
N GLU A 215 -13.75 -11.18 12.38
CA GLU A 215 -14.22 -11.66 13.70
C GLU A 215 -13.22 -12.63 14.34
N SER A 216 -12.58 -13.50 13.55
CA SER A 216 -11.51 -14.37 14.02
C SER A 216 -10.36 -13.56 14.60
N ASP A 217 -9.91 -12.53 13.86
CA ASP A 217 -8.81 -11.69 14.29
C ASP A 217 -9.15 -10.88 15.55
N LEU A 218 -10.35 -10.30 15.60
CA LEU A 218 -10.81 -9.52 16.75
C LEU A 218 -10.96 -10.39 18.00
N THR A 219 -11.49 -11.60 17.84
CA THR A 219 -11.66 -12.56 18.96
C THR A 219 -10.31 -12.95 19.54
N GLU A 220 -9.33 -13.29 18.70
CA GLU A 220 -7.98 -13.63 19.18
C GLU A 220 -7.29 -12.42 19.82
N PHE A 221 -7.42 -11.23 19.24
CA PHE A 221 -6.91 -10.00 19.85
C PHE A 221 -7.45 -9.78 21.27
N ILE A 222 -8.77 -9.88 21.46
CA ILE A 222 -9.42 -9.73 22.77
C ILE A 222 -8.95 -10.83 23.73
N SER A 223 -8.87 -12.08 23.25
CA SER A 223 -8.39 -13.22 24.03
C SER A 223 -6.98 -13.00 24.56
N VAL A 224 -6.04 -12.57 23.70
CA VAL A 224 -4.67 -12.26 24.09
C VAL A 224 -4.61 -11.09 25.07
N ALA A 225 -5.30 -9.98 24.78
CA ALA A 225 -5.31 -8.81 25.63
C ALA A 225 -5.85 -9.10 27.05
N LYS A 226 -6.87 -9.95 27.17
CA LYS A 226 -7.42 -10.37 28.48
C LYS A 226 -6.52 -11.38 29.20
N THR A 227 -5.83 -12.25 28.46
CA THR A 227 -4.97 -13.29 29.05
C THR A 227 -3.66 -12.72 29.57
N TYR A 228 -3.02 -11.81 28.82
CA TYR A 228 -1.67 -11.32 29.14
C TYR A 228 -1.65 -9.86 29.61
N GLY A 229 -2.81 -9.19 29.62
CA GLY A 229 -2.92 -7.76 29.87
C GLY A 229 -2.60 -6.90 28.64
N THR A 230 -2.74 -5.60 28.81
CA THR A 230 -2.65 -4.61 27.72
C THR A 230 -1.36 -3.80 27.72
N SER A 231 -0.44 -4.03 28.67
CA SER A 231 0.78 -3.23 28.84
C SER A 231 1.69 -3.24 27.61
N LEU A 232 1.77 -4.37 26.89
CA LEU A 232 2.53 -4.51 25.65
C LEU A 232 1.78 -4.02 24.40
N ILE A 233 0.45 -4.03 24.42
CA ILE A 233 -0.38 -3.69 23.26
C ILE A 233 -0.60 -2.17 23.24
N LYS A 234 0.05 -1.49 22.29
CA LYS A 234 0.08 -0.02 22.18
C LYS A 234 -1.00 0.55 21.25
N GLY A 235 -1.67 -0.31 20.51
CA GLY A 235 -2.78 0.06 19.63
C GLY A 235 -3.16 -1.08 18.68
N VAL A 236 -4.28 -0.90 18.00
CA VAL A 236 -4.80 -1.84 17.01
C VAL A 236 -5.21 -1.11 15.72
N SER A 237 -4.64 -1.55 14.59
CA SER A 237 -5.01 -1.13 13.24
C SER A 237 -6.12 -2.02 12.72
N VAL A 238 -7.21 -1.44 12.23
CA VAL A 238 -8.34 -2.13 11.62
C VAL A 238 -8.23 -1.95 10.11
N GLY A 239 -7.68 -2.95 9.43
CA GLY A 239 -7.33 -2.89 8.01
C GLY A 239 -5.93 -2.34 7.71
N ASN A 240 -5.51 -2.57 6.47
CA ASN A 240 -4.28 -2.05 5.88
C ASN A 240 -4.49 -1.80 4.38
N GLU A 241 -4.51 -0.52 3.99
CA GLU A 241 -4.69 -0.07 2.61
C GLU A 241 -5.96 -0.62 1.95
N GLU A 242 -7.08 -0.57 2.68
CA GLU A 242 -8.34 -1.15 2.20
C GLU A 242 -8.94 -0.34 1.06
N ILE A 243 -8.67 0.98 1.00
CA ILE A 243 -9.12 1.82 -0.12
C ILE A 243 -8.48 1.36 -1.43
N SER A 244 -7.17 1.05 -1.43
CA SER A 244 -6.47 0.60 -2.65
C SER A 244 -6.95 -0.78 -3.12
N LYS A 245 -7.52 -1.58 -2.20
CA LYS A 245 -8.16 -2.88 -2.47
C LYS A 245 -9.62 -2.76 -2.88
N GLY A 246 -10.16 -1.54 -3.01
CA GLY A 246 -11.52 -1.29 -3.46
C GLY A 246 -12.59 -1.33 -2.36
N MET A 247 -12.20 -1.40 -1.08
CA MET A 247 -13.16 -1.25 0.02
C MET A 247 -13.61 0.21 0.11
N SER A 248 -14.90 0.43 0.36
CA SER A 248 -15.42 1.78 0.56
C SER A 248 -15.00 2.36 1.92
N GLU A 249 -14.78 3.67 1.97
CA GLU A 249 -14.50 4.40 3.22
C GLU A 249 -15.56 4.12 4.30
N ALA A 250 -16.85 4.07 3.91
CA ALA A 250 -17.94 3.78 4.83
C ALA A 250 -17.80 2.40 5.50
N THR A 251 -17.35 1.38 4.75
CA THR A 251 -17.10 0.03 5.30
C THR A 251 -15.92 0.04 6.25
N ILE A 252 -14.83 0.76 5.94
CA ILE A 252 -13.66 0.90 6.84
C ILE A 252 -14.08 1.56 8.15
N ILE A 253 -14.78 2.70 8.08
CA ILE A 253 -15.29 3.43 9.25
C ILE A 253 -16.21 2.54 10.09
N SER A 254 -17.10 1.77 9.45
CA SER A 254 -17.97 0.81 10.13
C SER A 254 -17.16 -0.25 10.91
N ASN A 255 -16.14 -0.83 10.29
CA ASN A 255 -15.26 -1.80 10.96
C ASN A 255 -14.51 -1.18 12.15
N ILE A 256 -13.96 0.03 12.01
CA ILE A 256 -13.28 0.76 13.11
C ILE A 256 -14.23 0.94 14.29
N ASN A 257 -15.46 1.41 14.03
CA ASN A 257 -16.46 1.63 15.07
C ASN A 257 -16.90 0.32 15.75
N ASN A 258 -17.07 -0.76 14.99
CA ASN A 258 -17.43 -2.08 15.52
C ASN A 258 -16.32 -2.64 16.42
N VAL A 259 -15.06 -2.57 15.98
CA VAL A 259 -13.90 -2.98 16.78
C VAL A 259 -13.84 -2.15 18.06
N ARG A 260 -13.91 -0.82 17.96
CA ARG A 260 -13.89 0.08 19.12
C ARG A 260 -14.99 -0.24 20.13
N ALA A 261 -16.23 -0.40 19.66
CA ALA A 261 -17.36 -0.74 20.51
C ALA A 261 -17.18 -2.11 21.19
N ARG A 262 -16.64 -3.10 20.47
CA ARG A 262 -16.36 -4.42 21.04
C ARG A 262 -15.27 -4.34 22.11
N LEU A 263 -14.18 -3.60 21.87
CA LEU A 263 -13.13 -3.41 22.87
C LEU A 263 -13.65 -2.70 24.12
N GLN A 264 -14.48 -1.66 23.97
CA GLN A 264 -15.12 -0.99 25.11
C GLN A 264 -15.97 -1.95 25.94
N LYS A 265 -16.81 -2.77 25.28
CA LYS A 265 -17.66 -3.78 25.94
C LYS A 265 -16.84 -4.82 26.71
N GLU A 266 -15.66 -5.16 26.23
CA GLU A 266 -14.77 -6.16 26.84
C GLU A 266 -13.83 -5.56 27.92
N GLY A 267 -13.99 -4.28 28.25
CA GLY A 267 -13.14 -3.59 29.24
C GLY A 267 -11.75 -3.21 28.70
N LEU A 268 -11.56 -3.21 27.39
CA LEU A 268 -10.32 -2.91 26.67
C LEU A 268 -10.36 -1.53 25.97
N GLY A 269 -11.31 -0.67 26.33
CA GLY A 269 -11.57 0.60 25.65
C GLY A 269 -10.44 1.64 25.72
N SER A 270 -9.41 1.40 26.53
CA SER A 270 -8.21 2.25 26.60
C SER A 270 -7.20 1.99 25.47
N ILE A 271 -7.35 0.89 24.71
CA ILE A 271 -6.47 0.59 23.59
C ILE A 271 -6.82 1.51 22.41
N PRO A 272 -5.86 2.26 21.84
CA PRO A 272 -6.10 3.08 20.66
C PRO A 272 -6.50 2.24 19.44
N VAL A 273 -7.54 2.68 18.73
CA VAL A 273 -8.08 2.06 17.51
C VAL A 273 -7.93 3.03 16.34
N TYR A 274 -7.43 2.54 15.21
CA TYR A 274 -7.21 3.33 13.99
C TYR A 274 -7.25 2.42 12.75
N THR A 275 -7.14 2.99 11.55
CA THR A 275 -6.81 2.24 10.31
C THR A 275 -5.44 2.68 9.79
N THR A 276 -4.84 1.87 8.91
CA THR A 276 -3.66 2.24 8.14
C THR A 276 -4.01 2.30 6.66
N GLU A 277 -3.79 3.46 6.03
CA GLU A 277 -4.02 3.65 4.59
C GLU A 277 -2.81 4.30 3.93
N GLN A 278 -2.78 4.35 2.60
CA GLN A 278 -1.78 5.14 1.89
C GLN A 278 -2.01 6.63 2.18
N ASP A 279 -0.94 7.43 2.20
CA ASP A 279 -1.03 8.87 2.43
C ASP A 279 -1.98 9.60 1.48
N ALA A 280 -2.04 9.17 0.22
CA ALA A 280 -2.90 9.74 -0.79
C ALA A 280 -4.39 9.38 -0.61
N THR A 281 -4.70 8.27 0.07
CA THR A 281 -6.07 7.78 0.24
C THR A 281 -6.65 8.04 1.64
N PHE A 282 -5.81 8.42 2.62
CA PHE A 282 -6.28 8.68 3.98
C PHE A 282 -7.13 9.97 4.03
N THR A 283 -8.42 9.84 4.34
CA THR A 283 -9.39 10.94 4.36
C THR A 283 -9.62 11.53 5.76
N LYS A 284 -10.23 12.72 5.83
CA LYS A 284 -10.70 13.33 7.08
C LYS A 284 -11.76 12.47 7.80
N GLY A 285 -12.58 11.72 7.06
CA GLY A 285 -13.59 10.83 7.64
C GLY A 285 -12.96 9.67 8.41
N MET A 286 -11.99 8.99 7.81
CA MET A 286 -11.19 7.97 8.50
C MET A 286 -10.39 8.57 9.67
N ALA A 287 -9.85 9.78 9.51
CA ALA A 287 -9.13 10.46 10.57
C ALA A 287 -10.05 10.77 11.75
N ALA A 288 -11.31 11.16 11.52
CA ALA A 288 -12.28 11.48 12.57
C ALA A 288 -12.56 10.29 13.51
N VAL A 289 -12.57 9.06 13.01
CA VAL A 289 -12.85 7.84 13.81
C VAL A 289 -11.61 7.11 14.33
N SER A 290 -10.41 7.48 13.86
CA SER A 290 -9.13 6.91 14.29
C SER A 290 -8.52 7.69 15.45
N ASP A 291 -7.84 7.03 16.39
CA ASP A 291 -7.10 7.70 17.47
C ASP A 291 -5.74 8.26 17.00
N VAL A 292 -5.20 7.67 15.93
CA VAL A 292 -3.95 8.05 15.26
C VAL A 292 -4.19 7.96 13.74
N VAL A 293 -3.62 8.89 12.98
CA VAL A 293 -3.57 8.78 11.51
C VAL A 293 -2.30 8.02 11.14
N GLN A 294 -2.44 6.73 10.85
CA GLN A 294 -1.31 5.89 10.44
C GLN A 294 -1.28 5.76 8.92
N ILE A 295 -0.18 6.16 8.30
CA ILE A 295 -0.04 6.20 6.84
C ILE A 295 1.11 5.35 6.33
N ASN A 296 0.87 4.54 5.30
CA ASN A 296 1.94 3.91 4.53
C ASN A 296 2.43 4.91 3.47
N VAL A 297 3.72 5.20 3.47
CA VAL A 297 4.31 6.21 2.57
C VAL A 297 5.61 5.69 1.99
N TYR A 298 5.63 5.55 0.67
CA TYR A 298 6.78 5.02 -0.05
C TYR A 298 7.15 5.95 -1.20
N SER A 299 8.40 6.42 -1.18
CA SER A 299 9.00 7.13 -2.30
C SER A 299 9.72 6.19 -3.28
N ILE A 300 9.93 4.93 -2.91
CA ILE A 300 10.58 3.93 -3.78
C ILE A 300 9.75 3.68 -5.05
N PHE A 301 8.43 3.83 -4.96
CA PHE A 301 7.47 3.64 -6.04
C PHE A 301 7.16 4.94 -6.82
N ASP A 302 7.79 6.06 -6.47
CA ASP A 302 7.56 7.34 -7.16
C ASP A 302 8.01 7.24 -8.63
N SER A 303 7.32 7.95 -9.52
CA SER A 303 7.61 7.93 -10.96
C SER A 303 8.93 8.59 -11.35
N MET A 304 9.60 9.25 -10.40
CA MET A 304 10.90 9.88 -10.57
C MET A 304 11.80 9.55 -9.38
N PHE A 305 13.06 9.22 -9.66
CA PHE A 305 14.10 9.10 -8.67
C PHE A 305 15.19 10.15 -8.93
N THR A 306 15.63 10.84 -7.88
CA THR A 306 16.75 11.80 -7.95
C THR A 306 17.87 11.38 -7.01
N SER A 307 17.56 11.17 -5.74
CA SER A 307 18.51 10.70 -4.73
C SER A 307 17.75 10.14 -3.54
N ILE A 308 18.44 9.37 -2.68
CA ILE A 308 17.88 8.89 -1.42
C ILE A 308 17.47 10.05 -0.50
N ASP A 309 18.23 11.15 -0.49
CA ASP A 309 17.85 12.35 0.26
C ASP A 309 16.53 12.93 -0.23
N ALA A 310 16.36 13.09 -1.54
CA ALA A 310 15.12 13.58 -2.11
C ALA A 310 13.93 12.64 -1.82
N SER A 311 14.16 11.33 -1.89
CA SER A 311 13.17 10.31 -1.53
C SER A 311 12.73 10.40 -0.06
N VAL A 312 13.66 10.59 0.88
CA VAL A 312 13.34 10.78 2.29
C VAL A 312 12.57 12.10 2.52
N GLN A 313 13.00 13.20 1.88
CA GLN A 313 12.28 14.47 1.99
C GLN A 313 10.86 14.38 1.40
N SER A 314 10.68 13.61 0.32
CA SER A 314 9.35 13.34 -0.28
C SER A 314 8.39 12.71 0.74
N VAL A 315 8.80 11.63 1.42
CA VAL A 315 7.90 10.96 2.39
C VAL A 315 7.60 11.84 3.62
N ILE A 316 8.57 12.64 4.08
CA ILE A 316 8.34 13.60 5.17
C ILE A 316 7.39 14.72 4.75
N HIS A 317 7.53 15.24 3.52
CA HIS A 317 6.63 16.26 2.98
C HIS A 317 5.20 15.72 2.83
N ARG A 318 5.04 14.49 2.34
CA ARG A 318 3.74 13.81 2.22
C ARG A 318 3.08 13.62 3.60
N ALA A 319 3.83 13.19 4.60
CA ALA A 319 3.32 13.10 5.98
C ALA A 319 2.94 14.47 6.57
N ASN A 320 3.73 15.52 6.33
CA ASN A 320 3.37 16.89 6.74
C ASN A 320 2.08 17.38 6.07
N THR A 321 1.86 17.00 4.81
CA THR A 321 0.64 17.30 4.07
C THR A 321 -0.57 16.61 4.71
N VAL A 322 -0.46 15.32 5.04
CA VAL A 322 -1.50 14.59 5.79
C VAL A 322 -1.75 15.22 7.17
N LYS A 323 -0.68 15.55 7.91
CA LYS A 323 -0.78 16.20 9.23
C LYS A 323 -1.55 17.52 9.18
N THR A 324 -1.27 18.34 8.18
CA THR A 324 -1.88 19.67 8.01
C THR A 324 -3.32 19.58 7.52
N ASN A 325 -3.58 18.72 6.53
CA ASN A 325 -4.83 18.76 5.78
C ASN A 325 -5.83 17.70 6.21
N VAL A 326 -5.40 16.60 6.84
CA VAL A 326 -6.26 15.43 7.13
C VAL A 326 -6.36 15.17 8.62
N ALA A 327 -5.25 15.23 9.36
CA ALA A 327 -5.18 14.67 10.72
C ALA A 327 -6.03 15.38 11.77
N GLY A 328 -6.45 16.62 11.53
CA GLY A 328 -7.34 17.34 12.46
C GLY A 328 -6.75 17.50 13.86
N GLY A 329 -5.42 17.64 13.97
CA GLY A 329 -4.70 17.72 15.24
C GLY A 329 -4.33 16.38 15.87
N LYS A 330 -4.76 15.25 15.31
CA LYS A 330 -4.39 13.91 15.80
C LYS A 330 -2.93 13.58 15.46
N PRO A 331 -2.25 12.72 16.24
CA PRO A 331 -0.92 12.24 15.90
C PRO A 331 -0.91 11.55 14.53
N VAL A 332 0.15 11.80 13.75
CA VAL A 332 0.42 11.09 12.50
C VAL A 332 1.60 10.14 12.72
N ARG A 333 1.51 8.93 12.19
CA ARG A 333 2.57 7.91 12.24
C ARG A 333 2.79 7.31 10.86
N PHE A 334 4.05 7.04 10.51
CA PHE A 334 4.33 6.18 9.36
C PHE A 334 4.02 4.72 9.74
N GLY A 335 2.95 4.18 9.16
CA GLY A 335 2.61 2.77 9.24
C GLY A 335 3.65 1.90 8.57
N GLU A 336 4.20 2.40 7.46
CA GLU A 336 5.28 1.82 6.68
C GLU A 336 6.04 2.92 5.93
N SER A 337 7.36 2.72 5.86
CA SER A 337 8.22 3.31 4.84
C SER A 337 9.50 2.49 4.79
N GLY A 338 10.09 2.29 3.60
CA GLY A 338 11.22 1.39 3.43
C GLY A 338 11.81 1.43 2.04
N TRP A 339 12.92 0.71 1.87
CA TRP A 339 13.64 0.64 0.60
C TRP A 339 14.18 -0.77 0.36
N SER A 340 13.79 -1.41 -0.74
CA SER A 340 14.29 -2.74 -1.07
C SER A 340 15.76 -2.70 -1.51
N SER A 341 16.53 -3.71 -1.10
CA SER A 341 17.95 -3.85 -1.43
C SER A 341 18.25 -4.42 -2.82
N THR A 342 17.23 -4.93 -3.52
CA THR A 342 17.38 -5.53 -4.86
C THR A 342 16.03 -5.56 -5.60
N GLY A 343 16.06 -6.06 -6.83
CA GLY A 343 14.92 -6.12 -7.75
C GLY A 343 14.80 -4.86 -8.58
N SER A 344 13.58 -4.59 -9.05
CA SER A 344 13.28 -3.40 -9.83
C SER A 344 11.91 -2.84 -9.43
N THR A 345 11.80 -1.52 -9.36
CA THR A 345 10.53 -0.82 -9.22
C THR A 345 10.68 0.61 -9.72
N GLY A 346 9.91 0.96 -10.76
CA GLY A 346 10.00 2.26 -11.40
C GLY A 346 11.45 2.68 -11.73
N PRO A 347 11.82 3.96 -11.52
CA PRO A 347 13.16 4.47 -11.77
C PRO A 347 14.14 4.27 -10.59
N SER A 348 13.69 3.72 -9.47
CA SER A 348 14.45 3.69 -8.21
C SER A 348 15.56 2.62 -8.25
N PRO A 349 16.84 2.98 -8.02
CA PRO A 349 17.93 2.00 -7.95
C PRO A 349 17.86 1.21 -6.63
N LEU A 350 17.62 -0.09 -6.74
CA LEU A 350 17.48 -0.99 -5.59
C LEU A 350 18.82 -1.67 -5.31
N THR A 351 19.52 -1.20 -4.28
CA THR A 351 20.81 -1.73 -3.83
C THR A 351 20.85 -1.74 -2.31
N LEU A 352 21.66 -2.63 -1.73
CA LEU A 352 21.91 -2.64 -0.27
C LEU A 352 22.44 -1.27 0.22
N ALA A 353 23.29 -0.60 -0.57
CA ALA A 353 23.79 0.72 -0.21
C ALA A 353 22.66 1.76 -0.09
N ASN A 354 21.67 1.72 -1.00
CA ASN A 354 20.52 2.61 -0.96
C ASN A 354 19.52 2.25 0.15
N GLU A 355 19.33 0.97 0.46
CA GLU A 355 18.56 0.54 1.62
C GLU A 355 19.14 1.10 2.91
N ILE A 356 20.45 0.93 3.14
CA ILE A 356 21.16 1.46 4.31
C ILE A 356 21.01 2.97 4.39
N ALA A 357 21.29 3.68 3.28
CA ALA A 357 21.20 5.13 3.22
C ALA A 357 19.78 5.62 3.51
N TYR A 358 18.75 4.96 2.94
CA TYR A 358 17.36 5.33 3.18
C TYR A 358 16.97 5.07 4.63
N ALA A 359 17.29 3.90 5.19
CA ALA A 359 17.02 3.56 6.58
C ALA A 359 17.61 4.60 7.55
N GLN A 360 18.89 4.95 7.38
CA GLN A 360 19.57 5.94 8.20
C GLN A 360 18.97 7.34 8.05
N LYS A 361 18.80 7.82 6.82
CA LYS A 361 18.29 9.19 6.58
C LYS A 361 16.83 9.33 6.99
N PHE A 362 16.01 8.32 6.72
CA PHE A 362 14.59 8.30 7.10
C PHE A 362 14.42 8.33 8.62
N LYS A 363 15.14 7.50 9.40
CA LYS A 363 15.03 7.55 10.86
C LYS A 363 15.35 8.93 11.42
N CYS A 364 16.37 9.58 10.88
CA CYS A 364 16.82 10.90 11.34
C CYS A 364 15.82 11.99 10.96
N ALA A 365 15.32 11.96 9.73
CA ALA A 365 14.32 12.93 9.27
C ALA A 365 12.98 12.76 10.01
N ALA A 366 12.52 11.52 10.22
CA ALA A 366 11.30 11.22 10.96
C ALA A 366 11.42 11.69 12.42
N ALA A 367 12.53 11.37 13.10
CA ALA A 367 12.78 11.83 14.47
C ALA A 367 12.83 13.36 14.57
N SER A 368 13.55 14.02 13.65
CA SER A 368 13.65 15.49 13.61
C SER A 368 12.32 16.18 13.36
N ALA A 369 11.44 15.54 12.57
CA ALA A 369 10.09 16.03 12.30
C ALA A 369 9.05 15.62 13.37
N GLY A 370 9.46 14.88 14.40
CA GLY A 370 8.59 14.43 15.50
C GLY A 370 7.64 13.31 15.13
N TYR A 371 7.99 12.48 14.15
CA TYR A 371 7.20 11.32 13.73
C TYR A 371 7.69 10.02 14.35
N THR A 372 6.72 9.22 14.82
CA THR A 372 6.92 7.77 15.00
C THR A 372 6.74 7.03 13.69
N TYR A 373 7.37 5.85 13.55
CA TYR A 373 7.35 5.12 12.28
C TYR A 373 7.61 3.63 12.46
N PHE A 374 7.00 2.77 11.65
CA PHE A 374 7.51 1.42 11.44
C PHE A 374 8.27 1.37 10.12
N TYR A 375 9.56 1.03 10.19
CA TYR A 375 10.34 0.78 8.98
C TYR A 375 9.91 -0.56 8.37
N PHE A 376 9.71 -0.57 7.06
CA PHE A 376 9.33 -1.76 6.31
C PHE A 376 10.59 -2.38 5.68
N GLU A 377 11.05 -3.56 6.10
CA GLU A 377 10.48 -4.45 7.13
C GLU A 377 11.55 -5.16 7.98
N ALA A 378 11.14 -5.98 8.95
CA ALA A 378 12.08 -6.73 9.78
C ALA A 378 12.95 -7.68 8.93
N LYS A 379 12.36 -8.64 8.22
CA LYS A 379 13.12 -9.63 7.42
C LYS A 379 12.67 -9.69 5.98
N ASN A 380 13.58 -10.11 5.10
CA ASN A 380 13.24 -10.45 3.73
C ASN A 380 12.10 -11.48 3.71
N ALA A 381 11.15 -11.26 2.83
CA ALA A 381 9.86 -11.92 2.82
C ALA A 381 9.79 -13.01 1.74
N ASP A 382 10.68 -14.01 1.82
CA ASP A 382 10.73 -15.15 0.88
C ASP A 382 9.39 -15.91 0.77
N TRP A 383 8.54 -15.79 1.79
CA TRP A 383 7.18 -16.33 1.79
C TRP A 383 6.27 -15.71 0.72
N LYS A 384 6.59 -14.51 0.23
CA LYS A 384 5.92 -13.85 -0.91
C LYS A 384 6.39 -14.44 -2.24
N LYS A 385 6.25 -15.76 -2.41
CA LYS A 385 6.88 -16.56 -3.50
C LYS A 385 6.58 -16.05 -4.92
N THR A 386 5.41 -15.46 -5.14
CA THR A 386 4.98 -14.95 -6.45
C THR A 386 5.21 -13.45 -6.63
N ALA A 387 5.70 -12.76 -5.59
CA ALA A 387 5.96 -11.33 -5.66
C ALA A 387 7.27 -11.03 -6.39
N SER A 388 7.44 -9.76 -6.78
CA SER A 388 8.69 -9.31 -7.39
C SER A 388 9.86 -9.47 -6.42
N ALA A 389 11.08 -9.50 -6.98
CA ALA A 389 12.29 -9.51 -6.16
C ALA A 389 12.36 -8.29 -5.22
N SER A 390 11.80 -7.14 -5.60
CA SER A 390 11.72 -5.97 -4.72
C SER A 390 10.87 -6.23 -3.48
N GLU A 391 9.68 -6.81 -3.64
CA GLU A 391 8.77 -7.13 -2.53
C GLU A 391 9.32 -8.16 -1.53
N GLN A 392 10.24 -9.01 -1.97
CA GLN A 392 10.89 -10.01 -1.12
C GLN A 392 12.10 -9.45 -0.35
N ASN A 393 12.61 -8.26 -0.67
CA ASN A 393 13.93 -7.79 -0.22
C ASN A 393 13.94 -6.44 0.53
N PHE A 394 12.84 -6.10 1.20
CA PHE A 394 12.72 -4.92 2.09
C PHE A 394 13.27 -5.12 3.51
N GLY A 395 13.61 -6.35 3.89
CA GLY A 395 13.99 -6.63 5.27
C GLY A 395 15.36 -6.07 5.61
N ILE A 396 15.54 -5.49 6.81
CA ILE A 396 16.88 -5.17 7.33
C ILE A 396 17.67 -6.43 7.75
N PHE A 397 16.95 -7.51 8.03
CA PHE A 397 17.47 -8.86 8.15
C PHE A 397 17.20 -9.65 6.85
N ASN A 398 18.05 -10.62 6.54
CA ASN A 398 17.72 -11.62 5.53
C ASN A 398 16.60 -12.57 6.04
N ALA A 399 16.14 -13.49 5.18
CA ALA A 399 15.03 -14.38 5.51
C ALA A 399 15.28 -15.30 6.74
N ASN A 400 16.55 -15.51 7.09
CA ASN A 400 17.00 -16.31 8.24
C ASN A 400 17.30 -15.44 9.48
N PHE A 401 16.83 -14.19 9.52
CA PHE A 401 17.07 -13.24 10.61
C PHE A 401 18.55 -12.89 10.87
N SER A 402 19.44 -13.10 9.89
CA SER A 402 20.80 -12.54 9.94
C SER A 402 20.80 -11.09 9.44
N PRO A 403 21.51 -10.14 10.09
CA PRO A 403 21.57 -8.75 9.63
C PRO A 403 22.15 -8.65 8.21
N LYS A 404 21.56 -7.82 7.34
CA LYS A 404 22.13 -7.53 6.01
C LYS A 404 23.28 -6.54 6.07
N PHE A 405 23.35 -5.74 7.13
CA PHE A 405 24.36 -4.72 7.36
C PHE A 405 24.57 -4.50 8.86
N SER A 406 25.68 -3.85 9.23
CA SER A 406 25.92 -3.48 10.63
C SER A 406 24.95 -2.38 11.06
N PHE A 407 24.17 -2.62 12.12
CA PHE A 407 23.26 -1.60 12.65
C PHE A 407 23.96 -0.39 13.28
N SER A 408 25.28 -0.47 13.52
CA SER A 408 26.07 0.71 13.88
C SER A 408 26.04 1.80 12.81
N LEU A 409 25.76 1.44 11.55
CA LEU A 409 25.55 2.40 10.45
C LEU A 409 24.28 3.24 10.64
N LEU A 410 23.38 2.80 11.52
CA LEU A 410 22.19 3.55 11.87
C LEU A 410 22.43 4.46 13.06
N ASP A 411 23.52 4.36 13.83
CA ASP A 411 23.65 5.05 15.11
C ASP A 411 23.69 6.59 14.99
N SER A 412 24.10 7.13 13.85
CA SER A 412 24.24 8.57 13.64
C SER A 412 23.14 9.17 12.77
N CYS A 413 22.72 10.36 13.21
CA CYS A 413 22.25 11.46 12.38
C CYS A 413 23.40 12.49 12.32
#